data_AF-A0A3A3EQP3-F1
#
_entry.id   AF-A0A3A3EQP3-F1
#
_cell.length_a   1.000
_cell.length_b   1.000
_cell.length_c   1.000
_cell.angle_alpha   90.00
_cell.angle_beta   90.00
_cell.angle_gamma   90.00
#
_symmetry.space_group_name_H-M   'P 1'
#
loop_
_entity.id
_entity.type
_entity.pdbx_description
1 polymer ?
#
loop_
_entity_poly.entity_id
_entity_poly.type
_entity_poly.pdbx_seq_one_letter_code
_entity_poly.pdbx_strand_id
1 'polypeptide(L)'
;MTNFSSDLVKVRVIHPDVEGGTIPLEDGVLLIERARDLLIASTLSTFKKQKVFNGNRSQDVQDFLGKLKLGQTEIGSFVVNLISPIEVNSEPQQDGCDTSLARSVSMNLARSLTAISEAVDKYAKSKSIFDFEETVNKGVSANLCDALIGLSGRAKSRRFSIKIKTGGLEAEPINFANNYEFSPQSIPNLEAASEYLKGRYTVKNYQVFGLVSVLKHLPNDEYGQITVKALVKDKPKSITIHLPLGEYWQAFKAHKSGEEITCRGTLNVSPKSAQLLEPVGFEVVKPNRGIFDDKA
;
A
#
# COMPACT_ATOMS: atom_id res chain seq x y z
N MET A 1 -5.36 34.60 -4.15
CA MET A 1 -6.43 34.53 -3.14
C MET A 1 -6.07 33.44 -2.14
N THR A 2 -5.87 33.81 -0.88
CA THR A 2 -5.75 32.88 0.25
C THR A 2 -7.14 32.30 0.53
N ASN A 3 -7.29 30.99 0.43
CA ASN A 3 -8.53 30.31 0.80
C ASN A 3 -8.63 30.33 2.33
N PHE A 4 -9.51 31.14 2.91
CA PHE A 4 -9.65 31.20 4.36
C PHE A 4 -10.47 30.02 4.90
N SER A 5 -11.59 29.70 4.24
CA SER A 5 -12.58 28.71 4.70
C SER A 5 -12.47 27.34 4.03
N SER A 6 -11.34 27.00 3.41
CA SER A 6 -11.15 25.71 2.76
C SER A 6 -9.69 25.31 2.69
N ASP A 7 -9.46 24.01 2.79
CA ASP A 7 -8.18 23.41 2.42
C ASP A 7 -8.16 23.17 0.90
N LEU A 8 -6.97 23.22 0.31
CA LEU A 8 -6.75 23.14 -1.13
C LEU A 8 -5.63 22.14 -1.43
N VAL A 9 -5.96 21.13 -2.24
CA VAL A 9 -4.99 20.20 -2.83
C VAL A 9 -4.79 20.55 -4.29
N LYS A 10 -3.57 20.94 -4.65
CA LYS A 10 -3.17 21.26 -6.02
C LYS A 10 -2.36 20.10 -6.60
N VAL A 11 -2.83 19.55 -7.70
CA VAL A 11 -2.09 18.54 -8.46
C VAL A 11 -1.62 19.16 -9.75
N ARG A 12 -0.31 19.30 -9.92
CA ARG A 12 0.32 19.88 -11.12
C ARG A 12 1.06 18.82 -11.90
N VAL A 13 0.81 18.76 -13.20
CA VAL A 13 1.59 17.93 -14.14
C VAL A 13 2.70 18.78 -14.77
N ILE A 14 3.87 18.16 -14.97
CA ILE A 14 5.07 18.77 -15.57
C ILE A 14 5.58 17.84 -16.66
N HIS A 15 5.42 18.25 -17.92
CA HIS A 15 5.88 17.51 -19.10
C HIS A 15 5.87 18.43 -20.34
N PRO A 16 6.69 18.18 -21.38
CA PRO A 16 6.68 19.00 -22.61
C PRO A 16 5.31 19.07 -23.31
N ASP A 17 4.52 18.00 -23.23
CA ASP A 17 3.17 17.94 -23.84
C ASP A 17 2.09 18.73 -23.07
N VAL A 18 2.45 19.36 -21.95
CA VAL A 18 1.59 20.31 -21.23
C VAL A 18 2.06 21.76 -21.32
N GLU A 19 3.08 22.02 -22.13
CA GLU A 19 3.52 23.37 -22.46
C GLU A 19 2.41 24.14 -23.21
N GLY A 20 2.35 25.45 -23.00
CA GLY A 20 1.28 26.29 -23.57
C GLY A 20 -0.09 26.11 -22.93
N GLY A 21 -0.20 25.37 -21.81
CA GLY A 21 -1.46 25.22 -21.06
C GLY A 21 -2.44 24.20 -21.66
N THR A 22 -1.94 23.28 -22.49
CA THR A 22 -2.74 22.18 -23.05
C THR A 22 -2.40 20.86 -22.37
N ILE A 23 -3.17 19.80 -22.64
CA ILE A 23 -2.83 18.40 -22.32
C ILE A 23 -3.58 17.52 -23.34
N PRO A 24 -3.10 16.31 -23.68
CA PRO A 24 -3.92 15.34 -24.38
C PRO A 24 -5.24 15.08 -23.63
N LEU A 25 -6.38 15.13 -24.33
CA LEU A 25 -7.73 15.10 -23.75
C LEU A 25 -7.91 13.96 -22.73
N GLU A 26 -7.58 12.74 -23.13
CA GLU A 26 -7.71 11.53 -22.32
C GLU A 26 -6.84 11.56 -21.05
N ASP A 27 -5.65 12.18 -21.14
CA ASP A 27 -4.80 12.37 -19.98
C ASP A 27 -5.32 13.49 -19.07
N GLY A 28 -6.00 14.49 -19.63
CA GLY A 28 -6.73 15.50 -18.86
C GLY A 28 -7.88 14.91 -18.06
N VAL A 29 -8.68 14.03 -18.67
CA VAL A 29 -9.76 13.28 -17.99
C VAL A 29 -9.16 12.40 -16.89
N LEU A 30 -8.14 11.61 -17.23
CA LEU A 30 -7.44 10.75 -16.27
C LEU A 30 -6.88 11.55 -15.10
N LEU A 31 -6.33 12.74 -15.33
CA LEU A 31 -5.78 13.57 -14.25
C LEU A 31 -6.86 13.95 -13.23
N ILE A 32 -8.02 14.39 -13.69
CA ILE A 32 -9.15 14.78 -12.83
C ILE A 32 -9.65 13.56 -12.05
N GLU A 33 -9.82 12.42 -12.72
CA GLU A 33 -10.23 11.16 -12.09
C GLU A 33 -9.26 10.74 -10.98
N ARG A 34 -7.95 10.77 -11.27
CA ARG A 34 -6.91 10.32 -10.33
C ARG A 34 -6.69 11.30 -9.20
N ALA A 35 -6.85 12.59 -9.44
CA ALA A 35 -6.85 13.59 -8.37
C ALA A 35 -8.05 13.39 -7.43
N ARG A 36 -9.23 13.07 -7.98
CA ARG A 36 -10.40 12.69 -7.17
C ARG A 36 -10.15 11.40 -6.39
N ASP A 37 -9.62 10.36 -7.02
CA ASP A 37 -9.30 9.08 -6.36
C ASP A 37 -8.28 9.26 -5.23
N LEU A 38 -7.31 10.16 -5.39
CA LEU A 38 -6.33 10.51 -4.36
C LEU A 38 -7.02 11.03 -3.09
N LEU A 39 -7.96 11.99 -3.23
CA LEU A 39 -8.72 12.49 -2.09
C LEU A 39 -9.63 11.43 -1.48
N ILE A 40 -10.29 10.61 -2.31
CA ILE A 40 -11.10 9.50 -1.82
C ILE A 40 -10.27 8.54 -0.96
N ALA A 41 -9.08 8.15 -1.44
CA ALA A 41 -8.19 7.27 -0.71
C ALA A 41 -7.74 7.89 0.63
N SER A 42 -7.45 9.20 0.64
CA SER A 42 -7.14 9.92 1.88
C SER A 42 -8.33 9.96 2.83
N THR A 43 -9.53 10.30 2.35
CA THR A 43 -10.74 10.32 3.18
C THR A 43 -10.99 8.97 3.82
N LEU A 44 -10.95 7.88 3.05
CA LEU A 44 -11.16 6.54 3.56
C LEU A 44 -10.12 6.16 4.63
N SER A 45 -8.85 6.50 4.41
CA SER A 45 -7.80 6.21 5.38
C SER A 45 -7.79 7.15 6.59
N THR A 46 -8.44 8.31 6.53
CA THR A 46 -8.74 9.14 7.71
C THR A 46 -9.68 8.40 8.66
N PHE A 47 -10.74 7.76 8.15
CA PHE A 47 -11.67 6.99 8.98
C PHE A 47 -11.09 5.65 9.45
N LYS A 48 -10.41 4.92 8.56
CA LYS A 48 -9.86 3.59 8.89
C LYS A 48 -8.60 3.28 8.11
N LYS A 49 -7.49 2.99 8.79
CA LYS A 49 -6.24 2.54 8.16
C LYS A 49 -6.42 1.14 7.57
N GLN A 50 -6.24 1.00 6.26
CA GLN A 50 -6.31 -0.28 5.56
C GLN A 50 -5.36 -0.29 4.36
N LYS A 51 -4.85 -1.48 4.03
CA LYS A 51 -3.98 -1.68 2.86
C LYS A 51 -4.71 -1.42 1.54
N VAL A 52 -5.98 -1.82 1.46
CA VAL A 52 -6.83 -1.66 0.28
C VAL A 52 -8.24 -1.38 0.76
N PHE A 53 -8.90 -0.43 0.09
CA PHE A 53 -10.32 -0.17 0.29
C PHE A 53 -11.11 -0.79 -0.86
N ASN A 54 -12.01 -1.70 -0.51
CA ASN A 54 -12.93 -2.37 -1.42
C ASN A 54 -14.36 -2.20 -0.89
N GLY A 55 -15.34 -2.19 -1.79
CA GLY A 55 -16.76 -2.18 -1.44
C GLY A 55 -17.34 -0.77 -1.24
N ASN A 56 -18.48 -0.74 -0.56
CA ASN A 56 -19.28 0.48 -0.40
C ASN A 56 -18.67 1.43 0.62
N ARG A 57 -18.88 2.73 0.40
CA ARG A 57 -18.40 3.82 1.26
C ARG A 57 -19.47 4.12 2.31
N SER A 58 -19.05 4.44 3.54
CA SER A 58 -19.99 4.93 4.56
C SER A 58 -20.66 6.23 4.11
N GLN A 59 -21.79 6.56 4.71
CA GLN A 59 -22.52 7.79 4.38
C GLN A 59 -21.64 9.03 4.65
N ASP A 60 -20.93 9.07 5.78
CA ASP A 60 -20.01 10.18 6.12
C ASP A 60 -18.95 10.44 5.04
N VAL A 61 -18.41 9.37 4.44
CA VAL A 61 -17.45 9.48 3.33
C VAL A 61 -18.15 10.04 2.09
N GLN A 62 -19.35 9.58 1.77
CA GLN A 62 -20.11 10.08 0.62
C GLN A 62 -20.48 11.55 0.78
N ASP A 63 -20.92 11.95 1.98
CA ASP A 63 -21.30 13.33 2.29
C ASP A 63 -20.08 14.26 2.20
N PHE A 64 -18.93 13.86 2.73
CA PHE A 64 -17.69 14.62 2.59
C PHE A 64 -17.29 14.77 1.11
N LEU A 65 -17.32 13.68 0.34
CA LEU A 65 -16.97 13.70 -1.07
C LEU A 65 -17.93 14.57 -1.90
N GLY A 66 -19.21 14.62 -1.53
CA GLY A 66 -20.21 15.48 -2.16
C GLY A 66 -19.97 16.98 -1.95
N LYS A 67 -19.20 17.34 -0.91
CA LYS A 67 -18.84 18.73 -0.60
C LYS A 67 -17.57 19.21 -1.30
N LEU A 68 -16.76 18.29 -1.84
CA LEU A 68 -15.54 18.64 -2.57
C LEU A 68 -15.87 19.45 -3.82
N LYS A 69 -15.07 20.48 -4.08
CA LYS A 69 -15.22 21.35 -5.24
C LYS A 69 -14.00 21.27 -6.13
N LEU A 70 -14.22 21.27 -7.45
CA LEU A 70 -13.17 21.41 -8.44
C LEU A 70 -12.99 22.90 -8.75
N GLY A 71 -11.79 23.44 -8.50
CA GLY A 71 -11.43 24.81 -8.85
C GLY A 71 -10.99 24.93 -10.31
N GLN A 72 -10.95 26.16 -10.83
CA GLN A 72 -10.43 26.46 -12.17
C GLN A 72 -8.96 26.07 -12.30
N THR A 73 -8.54 25.71 -13.52
CA THR A 73 -7.12 25.51 -13.86
C THR A 73 -6.37 26.85 -13.88
N GLU A 74 -5.08 26.83 -13.59
CA GLU A 74 -4.24 28.04 -13.56
C GLU A 74 -3.56 28.29 -14.91
N ILE A 75 -3.56 29.54 -15.38
CA ILE A 75 -2.98 29.92 -16.68
C ILE A 75 -1.52 29.47 -16.77
N GLY A 76 -1.16 28.78 -17.85
CA GLY A 76 0.20 28.31 -18.11
C GLY A 76 0.61 27.06 -17.33
N SER A 77 -0.33 26.35 -16.69
CA SER A 77 -0.04 25.11 -15.99
C SER A 77 -1.24 24.15 -16.00
N PHE A 78 -1.01 22.87 -16.29
CA PHE A 78 -2.06 21.86 -16.17
C PHE A 78 -2.19 21.44 -14.69
N VAL A 79 -2.98 22.21 -13.95
CA VAL A 79 -3.18 22.09 -12.49
C VAL A 79 -4.64 21.77 -12.18
N VAL A 80 -4.88 20.69 -11.45
CA VAL A 80 -6.17 20.36 -10.85
C VAL A 80 -6.21 20.87 -9.42
N ASN A 81 -7.19 21.73 -9.13
CA ASN A 81 -7.41 22.32 -7.81
C ASN A 81 -8.61 21.62 -7.15
N LEU A 82 -8.37 20.88 -6.07
CA LEU A 82 -9.43 20.26 -5.27
C LEU A 82 -9.60 21.02 -3.97
N ILE A 83 -10.81 21.52 -3.74
CA ILE A 83 -11.15 22.39 -2.61
C ILE A 83 -12.04 21.60 -1.65
N SER A 84 -11.59 21.52 -0.39
CA SER A 84 -12.31 20.89 0.72
C SER A 84 -12.80 21.99 1.67
N PRO A 85 -14.10 22.36 1.65
CA PRO A 85 -14.64 23.37 2.55
C PRO A 85 -14.46 22.96 4.02
N ILE A 86 -13.99 23.89 4.85
CA ILE A 86 -13.94 23.72 6.31
C ILE A 86 -15.33 24.10 6.84
N GLU A 87 -15.98 23.15 7.52
CA GLU A 87 -17.26 23.39 8.17
C GLU A 87 -17.01 23.89 9.60
N VAL A 88 -17.59 25.05 9.94
CA VAL A 88 -17.56 25.56 11.30
C VAL A 88 -18.75 24.93 12.03
N ASN A 89 -18.48 23.96 12.90
CA ASN A 89 -19.50 23.44 13.80
C ASN A 89 -19.86 24.53 14.81
N SER A 90 -21.15 24.83 14.97
CA SER A 90 -21.64 25.87 15.89
C SER A 90 -21.70 25.41 17.36
N GLU A 91 -21.43 24.13 17.62
CA GLU A 91 -21.45 23.55 18.96
C GLU A 91 -20.03 23.17 19.40
N PRO A 92 -19.56 23.64 20.57
CA PRO A 92 -18.23 23.30 21.08
C PRO A 92 -18.18 21.80 21.40
N GLN A 93 -17.27 21.07 20.74
CA GLN A 93 -17.00 19.67 21.09
C GLN A 93 -16.25 19.65 22.43
N GLN A 94 -16.74 18.84 23.38
CA GLN A 94 -16.23 18.78 24.75
C GLN A 94 -14.79 18.22 24.87
N ASP A 95 -14.23 17.69 23.78
CA ASP A 95 -12.94 16.97 23.75
C ASP A 95 -11.84 17.71 22.96
N GLY A 96 -11.75 19.04 23.04
CA GLY A 96 -10.52 19.84 22.82
C GLY A 96 -9.70 19.64 21.52
N CYS A 97 -10.20 18.90 20.54
CA CYS A 97 -9.56 18.60 19.26
C CYS A 97 -10.50 19.06 18.14
N ASP A 98 -10.63 20.38 18.02
CA ASP A 98 -11.54 21.07 17.09
C ASP A 98 -11.00 21.07 15.64
N THR A 99 -10.52 19.93 15.14
CA THR A 99 -10.04 19.81 13.76
C THR A 99 -11.16 19.32 12.85
N SER A 100 -11.54 20.09 11.83
CA SER A 100 -12.59 19.66 10.90
C SER A 100 -12.21 18.38 10.15
N LEU A 101 -13.23 17.72 9.59
CA LEU A 101 -13.00 16.57 8.71
C LEU A 101 -12.15 16.97 7.49
N ALA A 102 -12.38 18.14 6.90
CA ALA A 102 -11.58 18.66 5.79
C ALA A 102 -10.09 18.74 6.17
N ARG A 103 -9.78 19.33 7.33
CA ARG A 103 -8.42 19.41 7.83
C ARG A 103 -7.83 18.04 8.13
N SER A 104 -8.60 17.16 8.76
CA SER A 104 -8.19 15.79 9.06
C SER A 104 -7.81 15.01 7.79
N VAL A 105 -8.56 15.18 6.70
CA VAL A 105 -8.29 14.57 5.39
C VAL A 105 -7.02 15.16 4.75
N SER A 106 -6.83 16.47 4.80
CA SER A 106 -5.61 17.13 4.29
C SER A 106 -4.37 16.68 5.06
N MET A 107 -4.44 16.61 6.39
CA MET A 107 -3.35 16.15 7.24
C MET A 107 -3.03 14.67 7.02
N ASN A 108 -4.05 13.84 6.85
CA ASN A 108 -3.87 12.44 6.50
C ASN A 108 -3.24 12.26 5.11
N LEU A 109 -3.64 13.08 4.14
CA LEU A 109 -3.03 13.06 2.80
C LEU A 109 -1.55 13.41 2.90
N ALA A 110 -1.20 14.49 3.60
CA ALA A 110 0.19 14.89 3.81
C ALA A 110 1.01 13.77 4.46
N ARG A 111 0.50 13.19 5.56
CA ARG A 111 1.16 12.07 6.27
C ARG A 111 1.36 10.86 5.35
N SER A 112 0.36 10.53 4.53
CA SER A 112 0.42 9.41 3.60
C SER A 112 1.41 9.66 2.47
N LEU A 113 1.45 10.89 1.92
CA LEU A 113 2.39 11.29 0.86
C LEU A 113 3.83 11.29 1.36
N THR A 114 4.09 11.79 2.56
CA THR A 114 5.40 11.71 3.20
C THR A 114 5.82 10.25 3.37
N ALA A 115 4.94 9.42 3.94
CA ALA A 115 5.20 8.01 4.20
C ALA A 115 5.54 7.22 2.94
N ILE A 116 4.77 7.41 1.86
CA ILE A 116 5.01 6.67 0.62
C ILE A 116 6.25 7.17 -0.12
N SER A 117 6.53 8.48 -0.08
CA SER A 117 7.78 9.03 -0.66
C SER A 117 9.01 8.44 0.02
N GLU A 118 9.06 8.45 1.35
CA GLU A 118 10.14 7.84 2.14
C GLU A 118 10.27 6.34 1.87
N ALA A 119 9.15 5.62 1.82
CA ALA A 119 9.15 4.17 1.61
C ALA A 119 9.58 3.78 0.19
N VAL A 120 9.22 4.57 -0.82
CA VAL A 120 9.69 4.38 -2.20
C VAL A 120 11.20 4.57 -2.31
N ASP A 121 11.75 5.61 -1.66
CA ASP A 121 13.20 5.84 -1.63
C ASP A 121 13.96 4.75 -0.87
N LYS A 122 13.37 4.26 0.23
CA LYS A 122 13.91 3.13 1.00
C LYS A 122 13.90 1.85 0.17
N TYR A 123 12.78 1.53 -0.47
CA TYR A 123 12.62 0.37 -1.35
C TYR A 123 13.58 0.41 -2.54
N ALA A 124 13.82 1.60 -3.11
CA ALA A 124 14.76 1.75 -4.22
C ALA A 124 16.16 1.22 -3.87
N LYS A 125 16.60 1.41 -2.61
CA LYS A 125 17.89 0.99 -2.07
C LYS A 125 17.88 -0.45 -1.55
N SER A 126 16.86 -0.83 -0.78
CA SER A 126 16.80 -2.12 -0.09
C SER A 126 16.28 -3.27 -0.97
N LYS A 127 15.44 -2.95 -1.96
CA LYS A 127 14.59 -3.89 -2.72
C LYS A 127 13.69 -4.78 -1.84
N SER A 128 13.48 -4.41 -0.58
CA SER A 128 12.64 -5.14 0.36
C SER A 128 11.19 -4.69 0.26
N ILE A 129 10.32 -5.54 -0.30
CA ILE A 129 8.89 -5.21 -0.47
C ILE A 129 8.18 -4.91 0.86
N PHE A 130 8.74 -5.39 1.97
CA PHE A 130 8.20 -5.18 3.31
C PHE A 130 8.41 -3.74 3.83
N ASP A 131 9.18 -2.91 3.14
CA ASP A 131 9.35 -1.49 3.49
C ASP A 131 8.04 -0.71 3.41
N PHE A 132 7.04 -1.23 2.71
CA PHE A 132 5.72 -0.63 2.60
C PHE A 132 4.77 -0.98 3.76
N GLU A 133 5.10 -1.94 4.63
CA GLU A 133 4.17 -2.43 5.67
C GLU A 133 3.75 -1.33 6.66
N GLU A 134 4.72 -0.56 7.16
CA GLU A 134 4.47 0.46 8.19
C GLU A 134 3.73 1.68 7.63
N THR A 135 3.71 1.85 6.31
CA THR A 135 3.05 2.99 5.65
C THR A 135 1.53 2.98 5.83
N VAL A 136 0.95 1.80 6.06
CA VAL A 136 -0.49 1.61 6.26
C VAL A 136 -0.99 2.39 7.48
N ASN A 137 -0.24 2.35 8.57
CA ASN A 137 -0.56 3.08 9.80
C ASN A 137 -0.51 4.60 9.59
N LYS A 138 0.28 5.04 8.61
CA LYS A 138 0.40 6.44 8.20
C LYS A 138 -0.68 6.89 7.19
N GLY A 139 -1.55 5.98 6.74
CA GLY A 139 -2.68 6.28 5.85
C GLY A 139 -2.49 5.84 4.39
N VAL A 140 -1.36 5.20 4.06
CA VAL A 140 -1.09 4.72 2.71
C VAL A 140 -1.92 3.48 2.40
N SER A 141 -2.56 3.48 1.23
CA SER A 141 -3.31 2.36 0.68
C SER A 141 -2.92 2.11 -0.77
N ALA A 142 -3.27 0.94 -1.30
CA ALA A 142 -3.11 0.64 -2.72
C ALA A 142 -3.89 1.63 -3.59
N ASN A 143 -5.07 2.07 -3.16
CA ASN A 143 -5.88 3.07 -3.85
C ASN A 143 -5.15 4.42 -3.97
N LEU A 144 -4.44 4.84 -2.92
CA LEU A 144 -3.59 6.03 -2.95
C LEU A 144 -2.44 5.85 -3.95
N CYS A 145 -1.76 4.70 -3.92
CA CYS A 145 -0.66 4.40 -4.84
C CYS A 145 -1.13 4.37 -6.30
N ASP A 146 -2.28 3.73 -6.58
CA ASP A 146 -2.89 3.68 -7.91
C ASP A 146 -3.28 5.07 -8.43
N ALA A 147 -3.81 5.94 -7.54
CA ALA A 147 -4.07 7.33 -7.87
C ALA A 147 -2.77 8.05 -8.26
N LEU A 148 -1.71 7.96 -7.45
CA LEU A 148 -0.40 8.55 -7.72
C LEU A 148 0.21 8.06 -9.05
N ILE A 149 0.14 6.75 -9.32
CA ILE A 149 0.59 6.18 -10.60
C ILE A 149 -0.20 6.81 -11.76
N GLY A 150 -1.52 6.89 -11.64
CA GLY A 150 -2.37 7.47 -12.68
C GLY A 150 -2.13 8.97 -12.94
N LEU A 151 -1.67 9.74 -11.94
CA LEU A 151 -1.29 11.15 -12.11
C LEU A 151 -0.11 11.35 -13.08
N SER A 152 0.70 10.30 -13.31
CA SER A 152 1.79 10.32 -14.29
C SER A 152 1.33 10.13 -15.74
N GLY A 153 0.02 9.99 -15.96
CA GLY A 153 -0.60 9.81 -17.28
C GLY A 153 -0.64 8.37 -17.76
N ARG A 154 -1.30 8.13 -18.89
CA ARG A 154 -1.45 6.78 -19.47
C ARG A 154 -0.10 6.14 -19.83
N ALA A 155 0.85 6.96 -20.31
CA ALA A 155 2.20 6.53 -20.63
C ALA A 155 3.13 6.44 -19.41
N LYS A 156 2.67 6.85 -18.22
CA LYS A 156 3.43 6.89 -16.97
C LYS A 156 4.77 7.64 -17.05
N SER A 157 4.82 8.65 -17.92
CA SER A 157 6.05 9.37 -18.28
C SER A 157 6.08 10.80 -17.74
N ARG A 158 5.01 11.27 -17.09
CA ARG A 158 4.95 12.65 -16.60
C ARG A 158 5.44 12.75 -15.17
N ARG A 159 6.14 13.83 -14.90
CA ARG A 159 6.40 14.29 -13.53
C ARG A 159 5.14 14.99 -13.03
N PHE A 160 4.86 14.87 -11.74
CA PHE A 160 3.78 15.63 -11.12
C PHE A 160 4.15 16.05 -9.71
N SER A 161 3.51 17.12 -9.23
CA SER A 161 3.65 17.61 -7.87
C SER A 161 2.28 17.77 -7.21
N ILE A 162 2.21 17.45 -5.92
CA ILE A 162 1.03 17.66 -5.09
C ILE A 162 1.39 18.69 -4.03
N LYS A 163 0.64 19.80 -4.01
CA LYS A 163 0.78 20.86 -3.00
C LYS A 163 -0.49 20.98 -2.18
N ILE A 164 -0.37 20.94 -0.87
CA ILE A 164 -1.49 21.07 0.06
C ILE A 164 -1.41 22.44 0.72
N LYS A 165 -2.52 23.19 0.74
CA LYS A 165 -2.63 24.46 1.44
C LYS A 165 -3.80 24.37 2.40
N THR A 166 -3.56 24.71 3.66
CA THR A 166 -4.59 24.74 4.68
C THR A 166 -5.29 26.09 4.72
N GLY A 167 -6.59 26.07 5.01
CA GLY A 167 -7.36 27.29 5.20
C GLY A 167 -7.05 27.99 6.53
N GLY A 168 -7.20 29.32 6.57
CA GLY A 168 -6.94 30.12 7.77
C GLY A 168 -7.99 30.03 8.88
N LEU A 169 -9.11 29.33 8.65
CA LEU A 169 -10.19 29.16 9.63
C LEU A 169 -9.80 28.28 10.83
N GLU A 170 -8.79 27.44 10.66
CA GLU A 170 -8.20 26.61 11.72
C GLU A 170 -6.69 26.83 11.73
N ALA A 171 -6.04 26.67 12.89
CA ALA A 171 -4.59 26.83 13.04
C ALA A 171 -3.81 25.95 12.05
N GLU A 172 -2.70 26.45 11.51
CA GLU A 172 -1.85 25.65 10.64
C GLU A 172 -1.25 24.45 11.40
N PRO A 173 -1.17 23.26 10.79
CA PRO A 173 -0.57 22.11 11.44
C PRO A 173 0.95 22.29 11.62
N ILE A 174 1.46 21.90 12.80
CA ILE A 174 2.90 21.95 13.11
C ILE A 174 3.63 20.87 12.28
N ASN A 175 4.82 21.20 11.75
CA ASN A 175 5.66 20.30 10.94
C ASN A 175 4.93 19.68 9.74
N PHE A 176 4.15 20.50 9.04
CA PHE A 176 3.36 20.09 7.89
C PHE A 176 4.16 20.18 6.59
N ALA A 177 4.67 19.03 6.11
CA ALA A 177 5.14 18.93 4.74
C ALA A 177 3.95 19.16 3.79
N ASN A 178 4.12 20.07 2.84
CA ASN A 178 3.00 20.57 2.04
C ASN A 178 3.25 20.51 0.53
N ASN A 179 4.40 19.99 0.10
CA ASN A 179 4.80 19.90 -1.29
C ASN A 179 5.51 18.56 -1.54
N TYR A 180 5.00 17.82 -2.50
CA TYR A 180 5.47 16.47 -2.86
C TYR A 180 5.69 16.41 -4.35
N GLU A 181 6.79 15.82 -4.80
CA GLU A 181 7.12 15.68 -6.21
C GLU A 181 7.41 14.22 -6.54
N PHE A 182 6.85 13.74 -7.65
CA PHE A 182 7.03 12.39 -8.13
C PHE A 182 7.49 12.45 -9.58
N SER A 183 8.57 11.75 -9.87
CA SER A 183 9.14 11.65 -11.21
C SER A 183 8.78 10.30 -11.86
N PRO A 184 8.91 10.17 -13.19
CA PRO A 184 8.67 8.89 -13.88
C PRO A 184 9.49 7.73 -13.32
N GLN A 185 10.68 8.01 -12.77
CA GLN A 185 11.56 7.01 -12.17
C GLN A 185 11.01 6.40 -10.87
N SER A 186 10.10 7.09 -10.15
CA SER A 186 9.50 6.55 -8.93
C SER A 186 8.28 5.66 -9.20
N ILE A 187 7.71 5.72 -10.41
CA ILE A 187 6.49 4.98 -10.77
C ILE A 187 6.62 3.47 -10.60
N PRO A 188 7.71 2.79 -11.05
CA PRO A 188 7.85 1.35 -10.83
C PRO A 188 7.88 0.96 -9.35
N ASN A 189 8.42 1.82 -8.48
CA ASN A 189 8.45 1.58 -7.04
C ASN A 189 7.06 1.81 -6.41
N LEU A 190 6.30 2.79 -6.89
CA LEU A 190 4.89 2.97 -6.52
C LEU A 190 4.02 1.79 -6.96
N GLU A 191 4.29 1.20 -8.13
CA GLU A 191 3.61 -0.02 -8.59
C GLU A 191 3.91 -1.20 -7.66
N ALA A 192 5.18 -1.38 -7.27
CA ALA A 192 5.55 -2.39 -6.28
C ALA A 192 4.82 -2.17 -4.94
N ALA A 193 4.72 -0.91 -4.49
CA ALA A 193 3.96 -0.56 -3.29
C ALA A 193 2.47 -0.91 -3.44
N SER A 194 1.85 -0.55 -4.56
CA SER A 194 0.45 -0.85 -4.85
C SER A 194 0.18 -2.35 -4.84
N GLU A 195 1.01 -3.15 -5.54
CA GLU A 195 0.85 -4.60 -5.59
C GLU A 195 1.08 -5.22 -4.19
N TYR A 196 2.08 -4.78 -3.44
CA TYR A 196 2.30 -5.24 -2.06
C TYR A 196 1.08 -5.00 -1.17
N LEU A 197 0.52 -3.79 -1.22
CA LEU A 197 -0.66 -3.41 -0.45
C LEU A 197 -1.89 -4.20 -0.90
N LYS A 198 -2.01 -4.51 -2.20
CA LYS A 198 -2.99 -5.46 -2.74
C LYS A 198 -2.77 -6.91 -2.29
N GLY A 199 -1.69 -7.21 -1.58
CA GLY A 199 -1.33 -8.56 -1.17
C GLY A 199 -0.76 -9.40 -2.31
N ARG A 200 -0.17 -8.76 -3.32
CA ARG A 200 0.46 -9.37 -4.49
C ARG A 200 1.94 -9.02 -4.50
N TYR A 201 2.80 -9.98 -4.19
CA TYR A 201 4.24 -9.73 -4.17
C TYR A 201 5.05 -11.00 -4.24
N THR A 202 6.32 -10.84 -4.60
CA THR A 202 7.30 -11.92 -4.66
C THR A 202 8.53 -11.60 -3.82
N VAL A 203 9.04 -12.59 -3.08
CA VAL A 203 10.28 -12.49 -2.30
C VAL A 203 11.22 -13.60 -2.75
N LYS A 204 12.31 -13.23 -3.40
CA LYS A 204 13.35 -14.17 -3.83
C LYS A 204 14.13 -14.70 -2.62
N ASN A 205 14.64 -15.92 -2.72
CA ASN A 205 15.45 -16.56 -1.69
C ASN A 205 14.78 -16.56 -0.31
N TYR A 206 13.45 -16.66 -0.28
CA TYR A 206 12.67 -16.75 0.95
C TYR A 206 12.86 -18.14 1.57
N GLN A 207 13.18 -18.16 2.86
CA GLN A 207 13.27 -19.40 3.63
C GLN A 207 11.97 -19.60 4.39
N VAL A 208 11.21 -20.63 4.00
CA VAL A 208 10.05 -21.09 4.74
C VAL A 208 10.53 -21.87 5.95
N PHE A 209 9.87 -21.65 7.08
CA PHE A 209 10.08 -22.39 8.32
C PHE A 209 8.72 -22.59 8.98
N GLY A 210 8.36 -23.84 9.29
CA GLY A 210 7.14 -24.15 10.03
C GLY A 210 6.63 -25.57 9.82
N LEU A 211 5.39 -25.80 10.25
CA LEU A 211 4.78 -27.13 10.31
C LEU A 211 4.02 -27.47 9.03
N VAL A 212 4.18 -28.70 8.56
CA VAL A 212 3.34 -29.26 7.49
C VAL A 212 1.92 -29.45 8.03
N SER A 213 0.93 -28.99 7.27
CA SER A 213 -0.50 -28.99 7.66
C SER A 213 -1.41 -29.70 6.66
N VAL A 214 -0.99 -29.80 5.39
CA VAL A 214 -1.71 -30.53 4.34
C VAL A 214 -0.69 -31.25 3.48
N LEU A 215 -1.01 -32.48 3.09
CA LEU A 215 -0.24 -33.33 2.19
C LEU A 215 -1.20 -33.80 1.08
N LYS A 216 -0.81 -33.66 -0.18
CA LYS A 216 -1.59 -34.09 -1.34
C LYS A 216 -0.67 -34.72 -2.39
N HIS A 217 -1.03 -35.92 -2.83
CA HIS A 217 -0.37 -36.65 -3.90
C HIS A 217 -1.40 -37.57 -4.56
N LEU A 218 -1.51 -37.53 -5.90
CA LEU A 218 -2.34 -38.46 -6.68
C LEU A 218 -1.45 -39.55 -7.31
N PRO A 219 -2.00 -40.74 -7.64
CA PRO A 219 -1.21 -41.89 -8.10
C PRO A 219 -0.33 -41.65 -9.34
N ASN A 220 -0.66 -40.67 -10.17
CA ASN A 220 0.08 -40.34 -11.40
C ASN A 220 0.89 -39.04 -11.28
N ASP A 221 0.94 -38.42 -10.10
CA ASP A 221 1.71 -37.19 -9.91
C ASP A 221 3.20 -37.53 -9.76
N GLU A 222 4.06 -36.87 -10.54
CA GLU A 222 5.52 -37.00 -10.40
C GLU A 222 6.07 -36.21 -9.19
N TYR A 223 5.21 -35.48 -8.49
CA TYR A 223 5.54 -34.66 -7.33
C TYR A 223 4.50 -34.84 -6.21
N GLY A 224 4.87 -34.38 -5.02
CA GLY A 224 3.94 -34.24 -3.90
C GLY A 224 3.72 -32.76 -3.58
N GLN A 225 2.50 -32.39 -3.22
CA GLN A 225 2.18 -31.05 -2.75
C GLN A 225 2.07 -31.03 -1.23
N ILE A 226 2.73 -30.08 -0.59
CA ILE A 226 2.60 -29.82 0.84
C ILE A 226 2.10 -28.40 1.10
N THR A 227 1.39 -28.20 2.21
CA THR A 227 1.06 -26.86 2.72
C THR A 227 1.71 -26.67 4.08
N VAL A 228 2.58 -25.68 4.19
CA VAL A 228 3.31 -25.33 5.41
C VAL A 228 2.63 -24.13 6.07
N LYS A 229 2.32 -24.22 7.37
CA LYS A 229 1.92 -23.06 8.17
C LYS A 229 3.18 -22.39 8.69
N ALA A 230 3.45 -21.19 8.19
CA ALA A 230 4.65 -20.41 8.51
C ALA A 230 4.28 -18.95 8.79
N LEU A 231 5.20 -18.22 9.43
CA LEU A 231 5.09 -16.77 9.58
C LEU A 231 5.79 -16.06 8.42
N VAL A 232 5.12 -15.09 7.81
CA VAL A 232 5.70 -14.14 6.85
C VAL A 232 5.54 -12.76 7.45
N LYS A 233 6.65 -12.17 7.95
CA LYS A 233 6.63 -10.92 8.74
C LYS A 233 5.58 -10.96 9.86
N ASP A 234 5.70 -11.98 10.70
CA ASP A 234 4.86 -12.21 11.88
C ASP A 234 3.38 -12.47 11.59
N LYS A 235 3.00 -12.61 10.31
CA LYS A 235 1.64 -12.95 9.91
C LYS A 235 1.57 -14.41 9.50
N PRO A 236 0.62 -15.19 10.06
CA PRO A 236 0.46 -16.58 9.67
C PRO A 236 0.03 -16.68 8.21
N LYS A 237 0.72 -17.52 7.45
CA LYS A 237 0.45 -17.83 6.05
C LYS A 237 0.53 -19.33 5.83
N SER A 238 -0.39 -19.84 5.02
CA SER A 238 -0.33 -21.19 4.47
C SER A 238 0.41 -21.14 3.13
N ILE A 239 1.62 -21.68 3.10
CA ILE A 239 2.50 -21.67 1.93
C ILE A 239 2.48 -23.04 1.27
N THR A 240 2.06 -23.10 0.02
CA THR A 240 2.06 -24.32 -0.79
C THR A 240 3.43 -24.55 -1.42
N ILE A 241 3.91 -25.78 -1.40
CA ILE A 241 5.21 -26.17 -1.98
C ILE A 241 5.02 -27.48 -2.76
N HIS A 242 5.58 -27.54 -3.97
CA HIS A 242 5.67 -28.77 -4.75
C HIS A 242 7.05 -29.38 -4.58
N LEU A 243 7.10 -30.59 -4.06
CA LEU A 243 8.34 -31.30 -3.75
C LEU A 243 8.48 -32.55 -4.61
N PRO A 244 9.71 -32.93 -5.01
CA PRO A 244 9.99 -34.26 -5.52
C PRO A 244 9.53 -35.34 -4.52
N LEU A 245 9.14 -36.52 -5.02
CA LEU A 245 8.55 -37.58 -4.18
C LEU A 245 9.43 -37.98 -2.98
N GLY A 246 10.76 -38.00 -3.16
CA GLY A 246 11.69 -38.30 -2.07
C GLY A 246 11.61 -37.31 -0.90
N GLU A 247 11.48 -36.02 -1.17
CA GLU A 247 11.32 -34.96 -0.17
C GLU A 247 9.90 -34.92 0.39
N TYR A 248 8.89 -35.18 -0.46
CA TYR A 248 7.50 -35.30 -0.03
C TYR A 248 7.31 -36.37 1.06
N TRP A 249 7.90 -37.56 0.91
CA TRP A 249 7.82 -38.60 1.93
C TRP A 249 8.57 -38.25 3.23
N GLN A 250 9.59 -37.41 3.16
CA GLN A 250 10.22 -36.83 4.35
C GLN A 250 9.28 -35.85 5.05
N ALA A 251 8.62 -34.97 4.29
CA ALA A 251 7.59 -34.06 4.83
C ALA A 251 6.41 -34.82 5.46
N PHE A 252 6.00 -35.97 4.89
CA PHE A 252 5.00 -36.84 5.49
C PHE A 252 5.42 -37.36 6.87
N LYS A 253 6.68 -37.81 7.00
CA LYS A 253 7.23 -38.25 8.30
C LYS A 253 7.28 -37.10 9.30
N ALA A 254 7.78 -35.94 8.89
CA ALA A 254 7.86 -34.73 9.72
C ALA A 254 6.47 -34.29 10.23
N HIS A 255 5.46 -34.34 9.37
CA HIS A 255 4.07 -34.05 9.76
C HIS A 255 3.58 -34.98 10.87
N LYS A 256 3.89 -36.28 10.78
CA LYS A 256 3.51 -37.29 11.78
C LYS A 256 4.23 -37.09 13.11
N SER A 257 5.50 -36.68 13.09
CA SER A 257 6.33 -36.44 14.27
C SER A 257 6.13 -35.05 14.88
N GLY A 258 5.41 -34.14 14.22
CA GLY A 258 5.26 -32.75 14.65
C GLY A 258 6.54 -31.94 14.49
N GLU A 259 7.45 -32.37 13.61
CA GLU A 259 8.70 -31.68 13.32
C GLU A 259 8.47 -30.54 12.31
N GLU A 260 9.21 -29.45 12.48
CA GLU A 260 9.21 -28.34 11.52
C GLU A 260 10.06 -28.68 10.31
N ILE A 261 9.75 -28.05 9.19
CA ILE A 261 10.55 -28.15 7.98
C ILE A 261 11.10 -26.78 7.60
N THR A 262 12.19 -26.78 6.86
CA THR A 262 12.67 -25.60 6.16
C THR A 262 12.86 -25.89 4.67
N CYS A 263 12.60 -24.88 3.85
CA CYS A 263 12.78 -24.94 2.41
C CYS A 263 12.99 -23.54 1.87
N ARG A 264 13.89 -23.36 0.91
CA ARG A 264 14.19 -22.07 0.30
C ARG A 264 13.60 -22.00 -1.10
N GLY A 265 13.17 -20.82 -1.53
CA GLY A 265 12.73 -20.61 -2.90
C GLY A 265 12.25 -19.19 -3.13
N THR A 266 11.43 -19.00 -4.16
CA THR A 266 10.79 -17.73 -4.46
C THR A 266 9.38 -17.73 -3.89
N LEU A 267 9.15 -16.99 -2.80
CA LEU A 267 7.82 -16.86 -2.20
C LEU A 267 6.96 -15.96 -3.07
N ASN A 268 5.91 -16.50 -3.67
CA ASN A 268 4.90 -15.77 -4.42
C ASN A 268 3.61 -15.68 -3.60
N VAL A 269 3.17 -14.47 -3.28
CA VAL A 269 1.97 -14.19 -2.47
C VAL A 269 0.93 -13.50 -3.33
N SER A 270 -0.30 -13.98 -3.23
CA SER A 270 -1.51 -13.35 -3.76
C SER A 270 -2.53 -13.11 -2.63
N PRO A 271 -3.65 -12.41 -2.89
CA PRO A 271 -4.70 -12.23 -1.89
C PRO A 271 -5.28 -13.56 -1.39
N LYS A 272 -5.26 -14.61 -2.22
CA LYS A 272 -5.93 -15.89 -1.97
C LYS A 272 -4.96 -17.03 -1.65
N SER A 273 -3.68 -16.90 -1.97
CA SER A 273 -2.71 -17.98 -1.88
C SER A 273 -1.30 -17.48 -1.57
N ALA A 274 -0.47 -18.36 -1.01
CA ALA A 274 0.97 -18.19 -0.97
C ALA A 274 1.61 -19.50 -1.44
N GLN A 275 2.62 -19.39 -2.31
CA GLN A 275 3.33 -20.53 -2.87
C GLN A 275 4.83 -20.28 -2.84
N LEU A 276 5.61 -21.30 -2.48
CA LEU A 276 7.05 -21.29 -2.68
C LEU A 276 7.34 -21.90 -4.05
N LEU A 277 7.80 -21.08 -4.98
CA LEU A 277 8.24 -21.48 -6.30
C LEU A 277 9.71 -21.86 -6.27
N GLU A 278 10.12 -22.76 -7.18
CA GLU A 278 11.52 -23.21 -7.32
C GLU A 278 12.11 -23.66 -5.97
N PRO A 279 11.46 -24.58 -5.23
CA PRO A 279 11.93 -24.98 -3.93
C PRO A 279 13.26 -25.73 -4.01
N VAL A 280 14.17 -25.40 -3.10
CA VAL A 280 15.49 -26.00 -2.96
C VAL A 280 15.86 -26.13 -1.49
N GLY A 281 16.69 -27.14 -1.16
CA GLY A 281 17.20 -27.35 0.19
C GLY A 281 16.10 -27.66 1.20
N PHE A 282 15.20 -28.58 0.86
CA PHE A 282 14.21 -29.08 1.81
C PHE A 282 14.90 -29.87 2.93
N GLU A 283 14.62 -29.52 4.18
CA GLU A 283 15.18 -30.20 5.35
C GLU A 283 14.14 -30.29 6.48
N VAL A 284 14.20 -31.37 7.25
CA VAL A 284 13.44 -31.51 8.49
C VAL A 284 14.28 -30.97 9.64
N VAL A 285 13.75 -29.97 10.34
CA VAL A 285 14.40 -29.34 11.48
C VAL A 285 14.09 -30.17 12.71
N LYS A 286 15.08 -30.94 13.17
CA LYS A 286 14.95 -31.67 14.43
C LYS A 286 14.87 -30.65 15.57
N PRO A 287 13.92 -30.78 16.51
CA PRO A 287 13.90 -29.93 17.68
C PRO A 287 15.24 -30.10 18.41
N ASN A 288 15.91 -28.98 18.66
CA ASN A 288 17.13 -28.99 19.46
C ASN A 288 16.70 -29.49 20.85
N ARG A 289 17.03 -30.74 21.20
CA ARG A 289 16.89 -31.26 22.56
C ARG A 289 17.87 -30.47 23.43
N GLY A 290 17.45 -29.31 23.92
CA GLY A 290 18.20 -28.53 24.88
C GLY A 290 18.24 -29.28 26.20
N ILE A 291 19.38 -29.92 26.49
CA ILE A 291 20.20 -29.96 27.74
C ILE A 291 19.51 -29.95 29.14
N PHE A 292 18.18 -29.91 29.28
CA PHE A 292 17.47 -29.88 30.57
C PHE A 292 16.60 -31.10 30.84
N ASP A 293 16.79 -32.19 30.12
CA ASP A 293 16.10 -33.47 30.35
C ASP A 293 17.10 -34.55 30.78
N ASP A 294 17.98 -34.19 31.72
CA ASP A 294 18.72 -35.14 32.54
C ASP A 294 18.88 -34.54 33.95
N LYS A 295 17.86 -34.78 34.78
CA LYS A 295 18.01 -34.97 36.23
C LYS A 295 16.80 -35.72 36.75
N ALA A 296 16.99 -37.04 36.82
CA ALA A 296 16.33 -37.91 37.78
C ALA A 296 16.57 -37.42 39.22
#